data_AF-A0A932UUG8-F1
#
_entry.id   AF-A0A932UUG8-F1
#
_cell.length_a   1.000
_cell.length_b   1.000
_cell.length_c   1.000
_cell.angle_alpha   90.00
_cell.angle_beta   90.00
_cell.angle_gamma   90.00
#
_symmetry.space_group_name_H-M   'P 1'
#
loop_
_entity.id
_entity.type
_entity.pdbx_description
1 polymer ?
#
loop_
_entity_poly.entity_id
_entity_poly.type
_entity_poly.pdbx_seq_one_letter_code
_entity_poly.pdbx_strand_id
1 'polypeptide(L)'
;MAPKAGKGRMKIGLMTLLLLLLIIPGGVYHGVTAVDDTYERLKVFTEVLSLVQSNYVDNVDPKELVYGGIRGMLESLDPHSSFMPPEVFKEMQVETQGSFGGLGIEITIRDGILTVVSPIEETPAYRAGLKPGDRIVKVDGEDTSDMTLFDAVKRLRGPQGTSVTVTIAREGVKE
;
A
#
# COMPACT_ATOMS: atom_id res chain seq x y z
N MET A 1 7.02 -77.89 6.63
CA MET A 1 6.11 -77.81 7.80
C MET A 1 6.31 -76.45 8.45
N ALA A 2 5.51 -75.44 8.08
CA ALA A 2 5.72 -74.03 8.45
C ALA A 2 4.83 -73.65 9.66
N PRO A 3 5.33 -72.88 10.63
CA PRO A 3 4.59 -72.55 11.85
C PRO A 3 3.55 -71.44 11.61
N LYS A 4 2.33 -71.64 12.11
CA LYS A 4 1.27 -70.64 12.22
C LYS A 4 1.64 -69.60 13.29
N ALA A 5 1.98 -68.38 12.88
CA ALA A 5 2.12 -67.24 13.80
C ALA A 5 0.74 -66.62 14.14
N GLY A 6 0.55 -66.33 15.42
CA GLY A 6 -0.74 -66.12 16.07
C GLY A 6 -1.44 -64.78 15.77
N LYS A 7 -2.72 -64.88 15.38
CA LYS A 7 -3.68 -63.77 15.18
C LYS A 7 -4.06 -63.01 16.48
N GLY A 8 -3.54 -63.40 17.66
CA GLY A 8 -3.92 -62.82 18.95
C GLY A 8 -3.24 -61.49 19.30
N ARG A 9 -1.96 -61.30 18.92
CA ARG A 9 -1.20 -60.09 19.31
C ARG A 9 -1.61 -58.84 18.54
N MET A 10 -2.11 -59.03 17.30
CA MET A 10 -2.55 -57.93 16.43
C MET A 10 -3.90 -57.34 16.85
N LYS A 11 -4.79 -58.15 17.44
CA LYS A 11 -6.10 -57.68 17.93
C LYS A 11 -5.98 -56.86 19.21
N ILE A 12 -5.01 -57.18 20.07
CA ILE A 12 -4.78 -56.47 21.34
C ILE A 12 -4.19 -55.08 21.06
N GLY A 13 -3.23 -54.98 20.12
CA GLY A 13 -2.65 -53.69 19.70
C GLY A 13 -3.67 -52.73 19.05
N LEU A 14 -4.63 -53.27 18.29
CA LEU A 14 -5.68 -52.46 17.66
C LEU A 14 -6.70 -51.94 18.69
N MET A 15 -7.00 -52.75 19.71
CA MET A 15 -7.95 -52.37 20.76
C MET A 15 -7.35 -51.32 21.72
N THR A 16 -6.04 -51.38 22.00
CA THR A 16 -5.34 -50.36 22.79
C THR A 16 -5.19 -49.03 22.06
N LEU A 17 -5.04 -49.04 20.73
CA LEU A 17 -5.00 -47.83 19.91
C LEU A 17 -6.37 -47.13 19.88
N LEU A 18 -7.46 -47.91 19.84
CA LEU A 18 -8.83 -47.40 19.84
C LEU A 18 -9.23 -46.83 21.21
N LEU A 19 -8.69 -47.38 22.30
CA LEU A 19 -8.89 -46.83 23.65
C LEU A 19 -8.11 -45.52 23.88
N LEU A 20 -6.91 -45.40 23.30
CA LEU A 20 -6.13 -44.15 23.31
C LEU A 20 -6.79 -43.02 22.51
N LEU A 21 -7.55 -43.36 21.46
CA LEU A 21 -8.35 -42.41 20.69
C LEU A 21 -9.60 -41.93 21.42
N LEU A 22 -10.11 -42.71 22.39
CA LEU A 22 -11.29 -42.36 23.19
C LEU A 22 -10.96 -41.53 24.44
N ILE A 23 -9.70 -41.55 24.89
CA ILE A 23 -9.19 -40.78 26.04
C ILE A 23 -8.45 -39.53 25.53
N ILE A 24 -9.12 -38.75 24.66
CA ILE A 24 -8.87 -37.31 24.54
C ILE A 24 -10.06 -36.66 25.26
N PRO A 25 -10.01 -36.49 26.59
CA PRO A 25 -11.13 -35.91 27.32
C PRO A 25 -11.15 -34.40 27.08
N GLY A 26 -12.17 -33.93 26.37
CA GLY A 26 -12.91 -32.69 26.70
C GLY A 26 -12.20 -31.32 26.70
N GLY A 27 -10.91 -31.22 26.37
CA GLY A 27 -10.15 -29.96 26.45
C GLY A 27 -10.17 -29.07 25.20
N VAL A 28 -10.68 -29.56 24.05
CA VAL A 28 -10.53 -28.86 22.75
C VAL A 28 -11.85 -28.23 22.25
N TYR A 29 -12.99 -28.47 22.92
CA TYR A 29 -14.29 -27.97 22.46
C TYR A 29 -14.66 -26.55 22.91
N HIS A 30 -13.77 -25.83 23.61
CA HIS A 30 -14.03 -24.44 24.03
C HIS A 30 -13.51 -23.37 23.03
N GLY A 31 -13.00 -23.77 21.86
CA GLY A 31 -12.46 -22.83 20.85
C GLY A 31 -13.35 -22.59 19.62
N VAL A 32 -14.46 -23.31 19.46
CA VAL A 32 -15.26 -23.29 18.21
C VAL A 32 -16.41 -22.26 18.24
N THR A 33 -16.82 -21.75 19.40
CA THR A 33 -17.97 -20.84 19.51
C THR A 33 -17.64 -19.37 19.24
N ALA A 34 -16.40 -18.91 19.50
CA ALA A 34 -16.00 -17.52 19.27
C ALA A 34 -15.83 -17.16 17.78
N VAL A 35 -15.58 -18.16 16.95
CA VAL A 35 -15.40 -18.00 15.50
C VAL A 35 -16.77 -17.80 14.80
N ASP A 36 -17.83 -18.44 15.30
CA ASP A 36 -19.19 -18.42 14.70
C ASP A 36 -19.86 -17.03 14.77
N ASP A 37 -19.85 -16.39 15.94
CA ASP A 37 -20.44 -15.04 16.16
C ASP A 37 -19.75 -13.95 15.34
N THR A 38 -18.44 -14.08 15.08
CA THR A 38 -17.70 -13.10 14.28
C THR A 38 -18.10 -13.16 12.80
N TYR A 39 -18.29 -14.37 12.25
CA TYR A 39 -18.71 -14.54 10.86
C TYR A 39 -20.14 -14.05 10.63
N GLU A 40 -21.05 -14.27 11.59
CA GLU A 40 -22.41 -13.72 11.52
C GLU A 40 -22.42 -12.19 11.49
N ARG A 41 -21.59 -11.53 12.31
CA ARG A 41 -21.44 -10.07 12.30
C ARG A 41 -20.84 -9.56 11.00
N LEU A 42 -19.87 -10.27 10.43
CA LEU A 42 -19.26 -9.90 9.15
C LEU A 42 -20.26 -10.00 8.00
N LYS A 43 -21.19 -10.97 8.06
CA LYS A 43 -22.27 -11.10 7.06
C LYS A 43 -23.09 -9.82 6.96
N VAL A 44 -23.53 -9.27 8.09
CA VAL A 44 -24.27 -7.99 8.12
C VAL A 44 -23.47 -6.88 7.45
N PHE A 45 -22.19 -6.76 7.75
CA PHE A 45 -21.31 -5.77 7.12
C PHE A 45 -21.25 -5.93 5.60
N THR A 46 -21.08 -7.15 5.10
CA THR A 46 -21.02 -7.42 3.65
C THR A 46 -22.37 -7.17 2.95
N GLU A 47 -23.50 -7.44 3.61
CA GLU A 47 -24.82 -7.16 3.08
C GLU A 47 -25.06 -5.65 2.93
N VAL A 48 -24.69 -4.85 3.93
CA VAL A 48 -24.76 -3.39 3.85
C VAL A 48 -23.88 -2.86 2.72
N LEU A 49 -22.65 -3.34 2.60
CA LEU A 49 -21.74 -2.94 1.52
C LEU A 49 -22.34 -3.22 0.13
N SER A 50 -22.94 -4.40 -0.05
CA SER A 50 -23.61 -4.80 -1.30
C SER A 50 -24.85 -3.95 -1.61
N LEU A 51 -25.66 -3.66 -0.59
CA LEU A 51 -26.84 -2.80 -0.72
C LEU A 51 -26.45 -1.39 -1.16
N VAL A 52 -25.40 -0.81 -0.56
CA VAL A 52 -24.91 0.52 -0.96
C VAL A 52 -24.43 0.49 -2.41
N GLN A 53 -23.60 -0.48 -2.80
CA GLN A 53 -23.09 -0.58 -4.17
C GLN A 53 -24.20 -0.74 -5.22
N SER A 54 -25.26 -1.47 -4.90
CA SER A 54 -26.31 -1.80 -5.87
C SER A 54 -27.44 -0.77 -5.93
N ASN A 55 -27.65 0.02 -4.88
CA ASN A 55 -28.83 0.90 -4.74
C ASN A 55 -28.47 2.38 -4.56
N TYR A 56 -27.20 2.73 -4.41
CA TYR A 56 -26.81 4.14 -4.34
C TYR A 56 -26.97 4.82 -5.70
N VAL A 57 -27.28 6.12 -5.68
CA VAL A 57 -27.60 6.91 -6.89
C VAL A 57 -26.38 7.06 -7.81
N ASP A 58 -25.18 7.08 -7.24
CA ASP A 58 -23.92 7.20 -7.95
C ASP A 58 -23.11 5.89 -7.90
N ASN A 59 -22.18 5.73 -8.84
CA ASN A 59 -21.20 4.66 -8.76
C ASN A 59 -20.25 4.89 -7.57
N VAL A 60 -20.16 3.89 -6.69
CA VAL A 60 -19.30 3.94 -5.52
C VAL A 60 -18.17 2.93 -5.64
N ASP A 61 -16.94 3.34 -5.35
CA ASP A 61 -15.79 2.43 -5.29
C ASP A 61 -15.88 1.54 -4.02
N PRO A 62 -15.94 0.20 -4.15
CA PRO A 62 -15.88 -0.72 -3.02
C PRO A 62 -14.71 -0.46 -2.06
N LYS A 63 -13.55 -0.07 -2.60
CA LYS A 63 -12.33 0.19 -1.84
C LYS A 63 -12.53 1.36 -0.87
N GLU A 64 -13.13 2.46 -1.35
CA GLU A 64 -13.38 3.65 -0.55
C GLU A 64 -14.41 3.38 0.56
N LEU A 65 -15.43 2.57 0.29
CA LEU A 65 -16.41 2.16 1.31
C LEU A 65 -15.77 1.33 2.42
N VAL A 66 -14.91 0.37 2.06
CA VAL A 66 -14.19 -0.45 3.04
C VAL A 66 -13.24 0.41 3.88
N TYR A 67 -12.48 1.31 3.25
CA TYR A 67 -11.56 2.20 3.96
C TYR A 67 -12.29 3.20 4.86
N GLY A 68 -13.45 3.70 4.42
CA GLY A 68 -14.36 4.50 5.25
C GLY A 68 -14.84 3.72 6.47
N GLY A 69 -15.26 2.47 6.29
CA GLY A 69 -15.67 1.58 7.39
C GLY A 69 -14.55 1.34 8.41
N ILE A 70 -13.33 1.07 7.96
CA ILE A 70 -12.17 0.89 8.85
C ILE A 70 -11.88 2.17 9.64
N ARG A 71 -11.90 3.34 9.00
CA ARG A 71 -11.72 4.63 9.69
C ARG A 71 -12.78 4.83 10.78
N GLY A 72 -14.05 4.61 10.47
CA GLY A 72 -15.13 4.72 11.47
C GLY A 72 -14.99 3.73 12.64
N MET A 73 -14.52 2.50 12.38
CA MET A 73 -14.23 1.54 13.45
C MET A 73 -13.10 2.03 14.37
N LEU A 74 -12.02 2.60 13.82
CA LEU A 74 -10.90 3.10 14.62
C LEU A 74 -11.23 4.38 15.39
N GLU A 75 -12.00 5.29 14.80
CA GLU A 75 -12.52 6.47 15.48
C GLU A 75 -13.39 6.10 16.69
N SER A 76 -14.10 4.98 16.62
CA SER A 76 -14.91 4.47 17.74
C SER A 76 -14.08 3.85 18.87
N LEU A 77 -12.82 3.48 18.60
CA LEU A 77 -11.93 2.87 19.58
C LEU A 77 -11.23 3.93 20.43
N ASP A 78 -10.50 4.84 19.77
CA ASP A 78 -9.83 5.97 20.42
C ASP A 78 -9.42 7.08 19.42
N PRO A 79 -9.17 8.32 19.88
CA PRO A 79 -8.83 9.46 19.00
C PRO A 79 -7.44 9.41 18.34
N HIS A 80 -6.57 8.48 18.75
CA HIS A 80 -5.20 8.33 18.27
C HIS A 80 -5.02 7.12 17.34
N SER A 81 -6.02 6.24 17.27
CA SER A 81 -6.09 5.16 16.31
C SER A 81 -6.47 5.69 14.93
N SER A 82 -5.66 5.37 13.92
CA SER A 82 -5.91 5.76 12.54
C SER A 82 -5.53 4.66 11.56
N PHE A 83 -6.24 4.60 10.44
CA PHE A 83 -5.96 3.68 9.35
C PHE A 83 -5.17 4.39 8.26
N MET A 84 -4.06 3.79 7.84
CA MET A 84 -3.26 4.28 6.74
C MET A 84 -3.47 3.39 5.51
N PRO A 85 -4.11 3.89 4.45
CA PRO A 85 -4.21 3.17 3.19
C PRO A 85 -2.82 2.80 2.65
N PRO A 86 -2.69 1.67 1.91
CA PRO A 86 -1.40 1.22 1.37
C PRO A 86 -0.64 2.27 0.57
N GLU A 87 -1.36 3.14 -0.15
CA GLU A 87 -0.78 4.23 -0.95
C GLU A 87 -0.10 5.28 -0.06
N VAL A 88 -0.78 5.70 1.00
CA VAL A 88 -0.26 6.65 2.00
C VAL A 88 0.90 6.02 2.77
N PHE A 89 0.79 4.74 3.13
CA PHE A 89 1.85 4.01 3.81
C PHE A 89 3.12 3.90 2.96
N LYS A 90 2.96 3.74 1.65
CA LYS A 90 4.08 3.72 0.71
C LYS A 90 4.76 5.09 0.63
N GLU A 91 4.00 6.18 0.61
CA GLU A 91 4.54 7.54 0.61
C GLU A 91 5.29 7.85 1.91
N MET A 92 4.71 7.51 3.07
CA MET A 92 5.36 7.66 4.36
C MET A 92 6.67 6.85 4.46
N GLN A 93 6.70 5.63 3.90
CA GLN A 93 7.94 4.84 3.84
C GLN A 93 9.01 5.50 2.96
N VAL A 94 8.60 6.06 1.82
CA VAL A 94 9.48 6.80 0.91
C VAL A 94 10.12 7.98 1.64
N GLU A 95 9.35 8.74 2.42
CA GLU A 95 9.84 9.84 3.26
C GLU A 95 10.77 9.35 4.37
N THR A 96 10.36 8.32 5.12
CA THR A 96 11.10 7.82 6.29
C THR A 96 12.42 7.15 5.92
N GLN A 97 12.46 6.45 4.78
CA GLN A 97 13.69 5.81 4.29
C GLN A 97 14.68 6.83 3.70
N GLY A 98 14.32 8.12 3.64
CA GLY A 98 15.11 9.14 2.93
C GLY A 98 15.23 8.86 1.43
N SER A 99 14.46 7.90 0.92
CA SER A 99 14.38 7.53 -0.48
C SER A 99 13.43 8.49 -1.18
N PHE A 100 13.74 9.80 -1.18
CA PHE A 100 12.96 10.79 -1.89
C PHE A 100 12.80 10.35 -3.36
N GLY A 101 11.58 9.91 -3.71
CA GLY A 101 11.20 9.59 -5.09
C GLY A 101 11.04 10.89 -5.87
N GLY A 102 12.16 11.56 -6.15
CA GLY A 102 12.18 12.86 -6.82
C GLY A 102 13.58 13.44 -6.91
N LEU A 103 13.73 14.48 -7.74
CA LEU A 103 15.01 15.12 -8.01
C LEU A 103 15.51 15.99 -6.86
N GLY A 104 14.64 16.43 -5.95
CA GLY A 104 14.96 17.38 -4.89
C GLY A 104 14.98 18.84 -5.35
N ILE A 105 14.00 19.22 -6.18
CA ILE A 105 13.79 20.60 -6.63
C ILE A 105 12.42 21.11 -6.21
N GLU A 106 12.40 22.39 -5.84
CA GLU A 106 11.20 23.19 -5.79
C GLU A 106 11.00 23.90 -7.13
N ILE A 107 9.80 23.78 -7.70
CA ILE A 107 9.46 24.34 -9.01
C ILE A 107 8.14 25.10 -8.93
N THR A 108 7.99 26.08 -9.81
CA THR A 108 6.78 26.90 -9.95
C THR A 108 6.54 27.22 -11.42
N ILE A 109 5.38 27.78 -11.75
CA ILE A 109 5.14 28.36 -13.07
C ILE A 109 5.28 29.87 -12.96
N ARG A 110 6.25 30.43 -13.68
CA ARG A 110 6.48 31.88 -13.75
C ARG A 110 6.44 32.31 -15.21
N ASP A 111 5.63 33.33 -15.51
CA ASP A 111 5.40 33.85 -16.87
C ASP A 111 4.96 32.76 -17.88
N GLY A 112 4.25 31.74 -17.39
CA GLY A 112 3.81 30.60 -18.20
C GLY A 112 4.86 29.52 -18.42
N ILE A 113 6.03 29.59 -17.77
CA ILE A 113 7.11 28.62 -17.93
C ILE A 113 7.47 27.96 -16.61
N LEU A 114 7.69 26.64 -16.68
CA LEU A 114 8.17 25.86 -15.54
C LEU A 114 9.56 26.33 -15.13
N THR A 115 9.67 26.82 -13.90
CA THR A 115 10.85 27.51 -13.39
C THR A 115 11.28 26.91 -12.06
N VAL A 116 12.59 26.71 -11.88
CA VAL A 116 13.18 26.25 -10.63
C VAL A 116 13.16 27.40 -9.61
N VAL A 117 12.52 27.16 -8.47
CA VAL A 117 12.56 28.07 -7.31
C VAL A 117 13.87 27.87 -6.56
N SER A 118 14.13 26.64 -6.11
CA SER A 118 15.39 26.27 -5.47
C SER A 118 15.65 24.77 -5.58
N PRO A 119 16.88 24.34 -5.87
CA PRO A 119 17.31 22.99 -5.54
C PRO A 119 17.46 22.84 -4.02
N ILE A 120 17.20 21.64 -3.50
CA ILE A 120 17.47 21.28 -2.10
C ILE A 120 18.90 20.77 -2.01
N GLU A 121 19.69 21.26 -1.05
CA GLU A 121 21.09 20.83 -0.85
C GLU A 121 21.21 19.29 -0.74
N GLU A 122 22.33 18.75 -1.22
CA GLU A 122 22.62 17.30 -1.20
C GLU A 122 21.62 16.40 -1.95
N THR A 123 20.74 16.97 -2.78
CA THR A 123 19.85 16.19 -3.66
C THR A 123 20.44 15.97 -5.06
N PRO A 124 19.91 15.01 -5.86
CA PRO A 124 20.35 14.80 -7.24
C PRO A 124 20.33 16.08 -8.09
N ALA A 125 19.32 16.92 -7.93
CA ALA A 125 19.19 18.18 -8.62
C ALA A 125 20.27 19.21 -8.27
N TYR A 126 20.60 19.32 -6.98
CA TYR A 126 21.67 20.20 -6.52
C TYR A 126 23.02 19.75 -7.06
N ARG A 127 23.29 18.42 -7.00
CA ARG A 127 24.51 17.83 -7.59
C ARG A 127 24.58 17.98 -9.11
N ALA A 128 23.45 18.00 -9.80
CA ALA A 128 23.37 18.29 -11.23
C ALA A 128 23.61 19.78 -11.57
N GLY A 129 23.74 20.65 -10.57
CA GLY A 129 24.05 22.06 -10.75
C GLY A 129 22.86 22.90 -11.22
N LEU A 130 21.62 22.45 -10.95
CA LEU A 130 20.43 23.30 -11.11
C LEU A 130 20.53 24.51 -10.19
N LYS A 131 19.99 25.64 -10.64
CA LYS A 131 20.03 26.92 -9.94
C LYS A 131 18.65 27.55 -9.89
N PRO A 132 18.38 28.38 -8.86
CA PRO A 132 17.22 29.25 -8.85
C PRO A 132 17.12 30.06 -10.15
N GLY A 133 15.92 30.09 -10.75
CA GLY A 133 15.65 30.80 -12.00
C GLY A 133 15.88 29.99 -13.27
N ASP A 134 16.36 28.74 -13.19
CA ASP A 134 16.43 27.87 -14.37
C ASP A 134 15.03 27.61 -14.93
N ARG A 135 14.88 27.80 -16.24
CA ARG A 135 13.64 27.49 -16.95
C ARG A 135 13.73 26.07 -17.47
N ILE A 136 12.90 25.17 -16.96
CA ILE A 136 12.81 23.82 -17.49
C ILE A 136 12.00 23.92 -18.78
N VAL A 137 12.60 23.56 -19.91
CA VAL A 137 11.96 23.63 -21.23
C VAL A 137 11.50 22.26 -21.70
N LYS A 138 12.22 21.19 -21.35
CA LYS A 138 11.85 19.81 -21.68
C LYS A 138 12.08 18.84 -20.54
N VAL A 139 11.19 17.84 -20.44
CA VAL A 139 11.33 16.68 -19.55
C VAL A 139 11.20 15.42 -20.41
N ASP A 140 12.23 14.59 -20.41
CA ASP A 140 12.37 13.40 -21.28
C ASP A 140 12.14 13.69 -22.77
N GLY A 141 12.57 14.88 -23.20
CA GLY A 141 12.44 15.34 -24.59
C GLY A 141 11.09 15.97 -24.93
N GLU A 142 10.09 15.89 -24.05
CA GLU A 142 8.78 16.52 -24.23
C GLU A 142 8.77 17.97 -23.72
N ASP A 143 8.13 18.86 -24.49
CA ASP A 143 8.04 20.28 -24.17
C ASP A 143 7.15 20.53 -22.95
N THR A 144 7.60 21.41 -22.06
CA THR A 144 6.90 21.77 -20.81
C THR A 144 5.98 22.97 -20.91
N SER A 145 5.95 23.66 -22.05
CA SER A 145 5.19 24.91 -22.25
C SER A 145 3.68 24.73 -22.01
N ASP A 146 3.13 23.56 -22.31
CA ASP A 146 1.70 23.24 -22.16
C ASP A 146 1.39 22.42 -20.88
N MET A 147 2.40 22.15 -20.04
CA MET A 147 2.21 21.32 -18.84
C MET A 147 1.66 22.14 -17.67
N THR A 148 0.71 21.56 -16.95
CA THR A 148 0.35 22.08 -15.62
C THR A 148 1.47 21.77 -14.62
N LEU A 149 1.51 22.50 -13.50
CA LEU A 149 2.46 22.22 -12.42
C LEU A 149 2.32 20.77 -11.91
N PHE A 150 1.07 20.28 -11.87
CA PHE A 150 0.78 18.90 -11.46
C PHE A 150 1.37 17.88 -12.43
N ASP A 151 1.22 18.09 -13.74
CA ASP A 151 1.78 17.21 -14.77
C ASP A 151 3.31 17.18 -14.72
N ALA A 152 3.93 18.35 -14.54
CA ALA A 152 5.37 18.47 -14.38
C ALA A 152 5.87 17.68 -13.15
N VAL A 153 5.22 17.84 -11.99
CA VAL A 153 5.58 17.10 -10.77
C VAL A 153 5.46 15.59 -10.99
N LYS A 154 4.38 15.13 -11.64
CA LYS A 154 4.18 13.70 -11.92
C LYS A 154 5.27 13.11 -12.82
N ARG A 155 5.81 13.88 -13.77
CA ARG A 155 6.88 13.44 -14.66
C ARG A 155 8.28 13.52 -14.04
N LEU A 156 8.52 14.51 -13.19
CA LEU A 156 9.79 14.67 -12.49
C LEU A 156 9.94 13.71 -11.30
N ARG A 157 8.84 13.10 -10.86
CA ARG A 157 8.81 12.03 -9.87
C ARG A 157 8.84 10.66 -10.55
N GLY A 158 9.58 9.74 -9.96
CA GLY A 158 9.70 8.37 -10.46
C GLY A 158 10.18 7.41 -9.37
N PRO A 159 10.18 6.10 -9.65
CA PRO A 159 10.77 5.11 -8.76
C PRO A 159 12.25 5.43 -8.49
N GLN A 160 12.72 5.14 -7.28
CA GLN A 160 14.12 5.32 -6.92
C GLN A 160 15.04 4.56 -7.90
N GLY A 161 16.13 5.20 -8.33
CA GLY A 161 17.09 4.62 -9.28
C GLY A 161 16.69 4.78 -10.75
N THR A 162 15.52 5.35 -11.04
CA THR A 162 15.19 5.80 -12.41
C THR A 162 15.79 7.18 -12.67
N SER A 163 16.16 7.44 -13.93
CA SER A 163 16.69 8.73 -14.38
C SER A 163 15.65 9.45 -15.21
N VAL A 164 15.60 10.77 -15.08
CA VAL A 164 14.80 11.68 -15.91
C VAL A 164 15.73 12.70 -16.54
N THR A 165 15.53 12.98 -17.82
CA THR A 165 16.33 13.97 -18.56
C THR A 165 15.61 15.31 -18.53
N VAL A 166 16.24 16.33 -17.96
CA VAL A 166 15.69 17.68 -17.87
C VAL A 166 16.54 18.62 -18.73
N THR A 167 15.92 19.30 -19.69
CA THR A 167 16.57 20.35 -20.47
C THR A 167 16.22 21.70 -19.86
N ILE A 168 17.25 22.50 -19.56
CA ILE A 168 17.10 23.82 -18.97
C ILE A 168 17.54 24.92 -19.92
N ALA A 169 16.86 26.06 -19.86
CA ALA A 169 17.31 27.33 -20.40
C ALA A 169 17.70 28.23 -19.21
N ARG A 170 18.97 28.62 -19.16
CA ARG A 170 19.54 29.46 -18.10
C ARG A 170 20.01 30.79 -18.69
N GLU A 171 19.54 31.90 -18.13
CA GLU A 171 19.99 33.22 -18.53
C GLU A 171 21.51 33.39 -18.30
N GLY A 172 22.20 33.95 -19.29
CA GLY A 172 23.63 34.22 -19.24
C GLY A 172 24.55 33.05 -19.61
N VAL A 173 24.00 31.87 -19.92
CA VAL A 173 24.76 30.75 -20.52
C VAL A 173 24.44 30.70 -22.01
N LYS A 174 25.45 30.89 -22.86
CA LYS A 174 25.30 30.69 -24.31
C LYS A 174 25.15 29.20 -24.61
N GLU A 175 24.30 28.88 -25.58
CA GLU A 175 24.01 27.52 -26.07
C GLU A 175 25.25 26.65 -26.27
#